data_AF-A0A6P7GVJ4-F1
#
_entry.id   AF-A0A6P7GVJ4-F1
#
_cell.length_a   1.000
_cell.length_b   1.000
_cell.length_c   1.000
_cell.angle_alpha   90.00
_cell.angle_beta   90.00
_cell.angle_gamma   90.00
#
_symmetry.space_group_name_H-M   'P 1'
#
loop_
_entity.id
_entity.type
_entity.pdbx_description
1 polymer ?
#
loop_
_entity_poly.entity_id
_entity_poly.type
_entity_poly.pdbx_seq_one_letter_code
_entity_poly.pdbx_strand_id
1 'polypeptide(L)'
;MNINRNLISLKCILFLVFGAIGSLFPFLPLHMNSLGLSKDESIVVSIVAPIIALIGPLVAAPLADRLAGTSSNTSKGRNGAYLRVMIAVSLAFATILYWLLLVIPPIKKNANVTFICNEEGGYVLQDRCGTNCYDWNTD
;
A
#
# COMPACT_ATOMS: atom_id res chain seq x y z
N MET A 1 35.61 -3.40 -24.20
CA MET A 1 34.88 -3.44 -22.91
C MET A 1 33.48 -4.00 -23.19
N ASN A 2 33.27 -5.30 -22.90
CA ASN A 2 32.06 -6.00 -23.35
C ASN A 2 30.94 -5.79 -22.31
N ILE A 3 30.03 -4.84 -22.59
CA ILE A 3 28.92 -4.51 -21.70
C ILE A 3 27.87 -5.61 -21.80
N ASN A 4 27.74 -6.38 -20.71
CA ASN A 4 26.74 -7.44 -20.64
C ASN A 4 25.34 -6.83 -20.47
N ARG A 5 24.55 -6.87 -21.56
CA ARG A 5 23.18 -6.34 -21.61
C ARG A 5 22.23 -6.97 -20.57
N ASN A 6 22.54 -8.14 -19.99
CA ASN A 6 21.73 -8.69 -18.90
C ASN A 6 21.76 -7.81 -17.64
N LEU A 7 22.89 -7.20 -17.32
CA LEU A 7 23.02 -6.36 -16.12
C LEU A 7 22.30 -5.02 -16.27
N ILE A 8 22.20 -4.49 -17.49
CA ILE A 8 21.46 -3.24 -17.75
C ILE A 8 19.95 -3.46 -17.54
N SER A 9 19.40 -4.57 -18.04
CA SER A 9 17.99 -4.91 -17.90
C SER A 9 17.61 -5.14 -16.43
N LEU A 10 18.48 -5.80 -15.66
CA LEU A 10 18.26 -6.00 -14.23
C LEU A 10 18.20 -4.67 -13.46
N LYS A 11 19.14 -3.76 -13.74
CA LYS A 11 19.17 -2.43 -13.11
C LYS A 11 17.92 -1.61 -13.42
N CYS A 12 17.44 -1.63 -14.66
CA CYS A 12 16.21 -0.94 -15.04
C CYS A 12 14.99 -1.48 -14.29
N ILE A 13 14.86 -2.81 -14.15
CA ILE A 13 13.76 -3.42 -13.41
C ILE A 13 13.84 -3.04 -11.92
N LEU A 14 15.04 -3.10 -11.33
CA LEU A 14 15.24 -2.70 -9.94
C LEU A 14 14.85 -1.24 -9.70
N PHE A 15 15.25 -0.35 -10.61
CA PHE A 15 14.89 1.07 -10.56
C PHE A 15 13.37 1.27 -10.61
N LEU A 16 12.67 0.58 -11.51
CA LEU A 16 11.20 0.66 -11.60
C LEU A 16 10.52 0.14 -10.32
N VAL A 17 10.99 -0.97 -9.76
CA VAL A 17 10.42 -1.56 -8.53
C VAL A 17 10.61 -0.62 -7.34
N PHE A 18 11.84 -0.14 -7.10
CA PHE A 18 12.10 0.76 -5.98
C PHE A 18 11.46 2.15 -6.19
N GLY A 19 11.39 2.63 -7.43
CA GLY A 19 10.67 3.87 -7.77
C GLY A 19 9.17 3.75 -7.55
N ALA A 20 8.56 2.62 -7.90
CA ALA A 20 7.15 2.35 -7.61
C ALA A 20 6.89 2.29 -6.09
N ILE A 21 7.71 1.57 -5.32
CA ILE A 21 7.57 1.51 -3.85
C ILE A 21 7.75 2.90 -3.23
N GLY A 22 8.77 3.65 -3.66
CA GLY A 22 9.07 4.98 -3.12
C GLY A 22 8.00 6.03 -3.41
N SER A 23 7.28 5.92 -4.52
CA SER A 23 6.16 6.80 -4.85
C SER A 23 4.83 6.36 -4.22
N LEU A 24 4.65 5.05 -4.02
CA LEU A 24 3.42 4.49 -3.46
C LEU A 24 3.35 4.59 -1.93
N PHE A 25 4.47 4.41 -1.23
CA PHE A 25 4.54 4.52 0.23
C PHE A 25 3.99 5.85 0.79
N PRO A 26 4.31 7.04 0.24
CA PRO A 26 3.73 8.29 0.70
C PRO A 26 2.27 8.51 0.26
N PHE A 27 1.82 7.86 -0.83
CA PHE A 27 0.46 8.01 -1.33
C PHE A 27 -0.58 7.31 -0.44
N LEU A 28 -0.22 6.15 0.13
CA LEU A 28 -1.13 5.35 0.97
C LEU A 28 -1.67 6.12 2.19
N PRO A 29 -0.83 6.75 3.04
CA PRO A 29 -1.30 7.56 4.17
C PRO A 29 -2.12 8.78 3.73
N LEU A 30 -1.74 9.44 2.62
CA LEU A 30 -2.46 10.59 2.09
C LEU A 30 -3.88 10.21 1.63
N HIS A 31 -4.02 9.06 0.96
CA HIS A 31 -5.32 8.54 0.54
C HIS A 31 -6.16 8.11 1.74
N MET A 32 -5.57 7.47 2.76
CA MET A 32 -6.27 7.12 3.99
C MET A 32 -6.79 8.36 4.75
N ASN A 33 -6.04 9.46 4.74
CA ASN A 33 -6.45 10.72 5.34
C ASN A 33 -7.62 11.35 4.56
N SER A 34 -7.63 11.29 3.22
CA SER A 34 -8.75 11.81 2.42
C SER A 34 -10.01 10.96 2.52
N LEU A 35 -9.88 9.67 2.85
CA LEU A 35 -10.99 8.76 3.15
C LEU A 35 -11.58 8.96 4.57
N GLY A 36 -11.01 9.84 5.40
CA GLY A 36 -11.52 10.19 6.73
C GLY A 36 -11.16 9.21 7.86
N LEU A 37 -10.14 8.34 7.67
CA LEU A 37 -9.66 7.46 8.74
C LEU A 37 -9.01 8.25 9.88
N SER A 38 -9.11 7.73 11.10
CA SER A 38 -8.44 8.36 12.24
C SER A 38 -6.92 8.22 12.10
N LYS A 39 -6.16 9.21 12.59
CA LYS A 39 -4.68 9.19 12.56
C LYS A 39 -4.13 7.91 13.20
N ASP A 40 -4.77 7.44 14.27
CA ASP A 40 -4.37 6.21 14.99
C ASP A 40 -4.48 4.96 14.12
N GLU A 41 -5.53 4.85 13.29
CA GLU A 41 -5.72 3.71 12.40
C GLU A 41 -4.70 3.70 11.25
N SER A 42 -4.30 4.88 10.76
CA SER A 42 -3.26 4.99 9.74
C SER A 42 -1.88 4.53 10.24
N ILE A 43 -1.59 4.74 11.53
CA ILE A 43 -0.37 4.26 12.18
C ILE A 43 -0.39 2.73 12.28
N VAL A 44 -1.53 2.14 12.69
CA VAL A 44 -1.67 0.68 12.77
C VAL A 44 -1.44 0.03 11.40
N VAL A 45 -2.06 0.57 10.34
CA VAL A 45 -1.84 0.06 8.97
C VAL A 45 -0.38 0.18 8.55
N SER A 46 0.28 1.30 8.85
CA SER A 46 1.70 1.51 8.53
C SER A 46 2.64 0.55 9.26
N ILE A 47 2.27 0.08 10.46
CA ILE A 47 3.04 -0.90 11.24
C ILE A 47 2.78 -2.33 10.75
N VAL A 48 1.53 -2.66 10.40
CA VAL A 48 1.15 -4.01 9.97
C VAL A 48 1.59 -4.30 8.53
N ALA A 49 1.57 -3.29 7.66
CA ALA A 49 1.97 -3.41 6.26
C ALA A 49 3.37 -4.05 6.06
N PRO A 50 4.45 -3.62 6.73
CA PRO A 50 5.76 -4.25 6.58
C PRO A 50 5.79 -5.69 7.12
N ILE A 51 5.02 -6.01 8.17
CA ILE A 51 4.94 -7.37 8.72
C ILE A 51 4.34 -8.34 7.68
N ILE A 52 3.26 -7.93 7.03
CA ILE A 52 2.65 -8.71 5.95
C ILE A 52 3.59 -8.78 4.74
N ALA A 53 4.29 -7.68 4.44
CA ALA A 53 5.26 -7.64 3.34
C ALA A 53 6.40 -8.64 3.51
N LEU A 54 6.78 -9.03 4.73
CA LEU A 54 7.80 -10.06 4.99
C LEU A 54 7.36 -11.47 4.58
N ILE A 55 6.05 -11.76 4.56
CA ILE A 55 5.52 -13.07 4.13
C ILE A 55 5.80 -13.30 2.64
N GLY A 56 5.76 -12.24 1.83
CA GLY A 56 6.02 -12.31 0.39
C GLY A 56 7.39 -12.92 0.07
N PRO A 57 8.51 -12.32 0.53
CA PRO A 57 9.85 -12.88 0.39
C PRO A 57 9.99 -14.26 1.05
N LEU A 58 9.35 -14.50 2.20
CA LEU A 58 9.44 -15.77 2.92
C LEU A 58 8.89 -16.95 2.11
N VAL A 59 7.84 -16.73 1.31
CA VAL A 59 7.26 -17.76 0.43
C VAL A 59 7.91 -17.77 -0.95
N ALA A 60 8.22 -16.59 -1.50
CA ALA A 60 8.79 -16.46 -2.83
C ALA A 60 10.24 -16.93 -2.91
N ALA A 61 11.04 -16.76 -1.85
CA ALA A 61 12.45 -17.17 -1.84
C ALA A 61 12.63 -18.70 -1.92
N PRO A 62 11.96 -19.52 -1.08
CA PRO A 62 12.03 -20.98 -1.20
C PRO A 62 11.51 -21.50 -2.54
N LEU A 63 10.49 -20.85 -3.11
CA LEU A 63 9.95 -21.20 -4.42
C LEU A 63 10.96 -20.91 -5.53
N ALA A 64 11.62 -19.75 -5.48
CA ALA A 64 12.69 -19.40 -6.39
C ALA A 64 13.88 -20.36 -6.26
N ASP A 65 14.28 -20.72 -5.04
CA ASP A 65 15.40 -21.61 -4.76
C ASP A 65 15.13 -23.05 -5.22
N ARG A 66 13.94 -23.60 -4.95
CA ARG A 66 13.59 -24.97 -5.39
C ARG A 66 13.48 -25.10 -6.90
N LEU A 67 12.94 -24.07 -7.58
CA LEU A 67 12.84 -24.11 -9.03
C LEU A 67 14.19 -23.90 -9.71
N ALA A 68 15.08 -23.09 -9.11
CA ALA A 68 16.46 -22.96 -9.57
C ALA A 68 17.25 -24.28 -9.45
N GLY A 69 17.05 -25.04 -8.37
CA GLY A 69 17.70 -26.35 -8.16
C GLY A 69 17.23 -27.43 -9.15
N THR A 70 15.98 -27.39 -9.61
CA THR A 70 15.42 -28.36 -10.57
C THR A 70 15.90 -28.12 -12.01
N SER A 71 16.29 -26.88 -12.34
CA SER A 71 16.75 -26.49 -13.69
C SER A 71 18.27 -26.65 -13.90
N SER A 72 18.95 -27.44 -13.06
CA SER A 72 20.41 -27.61 -13.05
C SER A 72 20.99 -28.38 -14.26
N ASN A 73 20.16 -29.05 -15.06
CA ASN A 73 20.64 -29.89 -16.17
C ASN A 73 20.71 -29.21 -17.54
N THR A 74 20.27 -27.95 -17.73
CA THR A 74 20.44 -27.29 -19.04
C THR A 74 20.51 -25.76 -18.96
N SER A 75 21.69 -25.23 -19.31
CA SER A 75 21.94 -23.91 -19.89
C SER A 75 21.81 -22.65 -19.00
N LYS A 76 22.99 -22.08 -18.73
CA LYS A 76 23.34 -20.80 -18.08
C LYS A 76 22.66 -19.53 -18.64
N GLY A 77 21.75 -19.65 -19.62
CA GLY A 77 21.01 -18.55 -20.25
C GLY A 77 19.53 -18.45 -19.86
N ARG A 78 18.92 -19.49 -19.28
CA ARG A 78 17.47 -19.57 -19.06
C ARG A 78 17.01 -19.02 -17.69
N ASN A 79 17.90 -19.07 -16.69
CA ASN A 79 17.62 -18.58 -15.33
C ASN A 79 17.32 -17.07 -15.28
N GLY A 80 17.99 -16.27 -16.12
CA GLY A 80 17.75 -14.83 -16.19
C GLY A 80 16.40 -14.45 -16.81
N ALA A 81 15.88 -15.25 -17.75
CA ALA A 81 14.55 -15.05 -18.31
C ALA A 81 13.46 -15.43 -17.30
N TYR A 82 13.65 -16.52 -16.55
CA TYR A 82 12.72 -16.95 -15.51
C TYR A 82 12.58 -15.91 -14.38
N LEU A 83 13.69 -15.35 -13.91
CA LEU A 83 13.67 -14.32 -12.87
C LEU A 83 12.94 -13.06 -13.33
N ARG A 84 13.06 -12.70 -14.62
CA ARG A 84 12.28 -11.60 -15.23
C ARG A 84 10.80 -11.93 -15.31
N VAL A 85 10.42 -13.15 -15.68
CA VAL A 85 9.01 -13.58 -15.73
C VAL A 85 8.41 -13.55 -14.33
N MET A 86 9.12 -14.04 -13.31
CA MET A 86 8.68 -13.99 -11.91
C MET A 86 8.46 -12.54 -11.42
N ILE A 87 9.38 -11.63 -11.74
CA ILE A 87 9.23 -10.21 -11.41
C ILE A 87 8.09 -9.54 -12.20
N ALA A 88 7.92 -9.90 -13.47
CA ALA A 88 6.84 -9.35 -14.29
C ALA A 88 5.46 -9.80 -13.78
N VAL A 89 5.33 -11.07 -13.38
CA VAL A 89 4.10 -11.62 -12.79
C VAL A 89 3.82 -10.97 -11.44
N SER A 90 4.83 -10.79 -10.58
CA SER A 90 4.64 -10.12 -9.29
C SER A 90 4.27 -8.65 -9.45
N LEU A 91 4.85 -7.94 -10.43
CA LEU A 91 4.46 -6.57 -10.80
C LEU A 91 3.01 -6.51 -11.28
N ALA A 92 2.58 -7.42 -12.16
CA ALA A 92 1.21 -7.45 -12.65
C ALA A 92 0.20 -7.75 -11.52
N PHE A 93 0.53 -8.67 -10.62
CA PHE A 93 -0.32 -8.94 -9.47
C PHE A 93 -0.40 -7.74 -8.52
N ALA A 94 0.73 -7.09 -8.26
CA ALA A 94 0.79 -5.88 -7.45
C ALA A 94 -0.05 -4.75 -8.05
N THR A 95 0.04 -4.47 -9.35
CA THR A 95 -0.75 -3.42 -10.00
C THR A 95 -2.25 -3.69 -9.90
N ILE A 96 -2.68 -4.95 -10.06
CA ILE A 96 -4.09 -5.33 -9.92
C ILE A 96 -4.57 -5.11 -8.48
N LEU A 97 -3.83 -5.58 -7.48
CA LEU A 97 -4.19 -5.38 -6.07
C LEU A 97 -4.22 -3.91 -5.67
N TYR A 98 -3.24 -3.12 -6.13
CA TYR A 98 -3.19 -1.68 -5.87
C TYR A 98 -4.31 -0.91 -6.57
N TRP A 99 -4.66 -1.32 -7.79
CA TRP A 99 -5.82 -0.74 -8.47
C TRP A 99 -7.11 -1.03 -7.71
N LEU A 100 -7.25 -2.21 -7.13
CA LEU A 100 -8.41 -2.57 -6.30
C LEU A 100 -8.47 -1.74 -5.00
N LEU A 101 -7.33 -1.39 -4.41
CA LEU A 101 -7.25 -0.49 -3.24
C LEU A 101 -7.81 0.91 -3.53
N LEU A 102 -7.68 1.41 -4.76
CA LEU A 102 -8.23 2.73 -5.14
C LEU A 102 -9.76 2.75 -5.23
N VAL A 103 -10.40 1.58 -5.29
CA VAL A 103 -11.87 1.44 -5.39
C VAL A 103 -12.53 1.42 -4.00
N ILE A 104 -11.74 1.51 -2.91
CA ILE A 104 -12.29 1.54 -1.55
C ILE A 104 -13.16 2.79 -1.37
N PRO A 105 -14.45 2.63 -1.04
CA PRO A 105 -15.33 3.77 -0.85
C PRO A 105 -14.91 4.59 0.38
N PRO A 106 -15.07 5.92 0.34
CA PRO A 106 -14.78 6.77 1.50
C PRO A 106 -15.63 6.33 2.69
N ILE A 107 -14.98 6.13 3.83
CA ILE A 107 -15.69 5.86 5.07
C ILE A 107 -16.32 7.18 5.49
N LYS A 108 -17.62 7.34 5.17
CA LYS A 108 -18.42 8.39 5.78
C LYS A 108 -18.49 8.11 7.27
N LYS A 109 -17.60 8.72 8.04
CA LYS A 109 -17.81 8.86 9.48
C LYS A 109 -19.05 9.73 9.61
N ASN A 110 -20.20 9.09 9.82
CA ASN A 110 -21.37 9.77 10.37
C ASN A 110 -20.92 10.26 11.75
N ALA A 111 -20.30 11.44 11.81
CA ALA A 111 -20.42 12.26 12.99
C ALA A 111 -21.93 12.43 13.13
N ASN A 112 -22.50 11.79 14.16
CA ASN A 112 -23.92 11.86 14.45
C ASN A 112 -24.17 13.27 15.01
N VAL A 113 -24.17 14.26 14.11
CA VAL A 113 -24.42 15.64 14.44
C VAL A 113 -25.92 15.84 14.28
N THR A 114 -26.61 15.91 15.41
CA THR A 114 -28.04 16.17 15.44
C THR A 114 -28.22 17.67 15.58
N PHE A 115 -28.76 18.28 14.52
CA PHE A 115 -29.14 19.69 14.53
C PHE A 115 -30.53 19.76 15.12
N ILE A 116 -30.67 20.48 16.23
CA ILE A 116 -31.98 20.74 16.80
C ILE A 116 -32.20 22.25 16.78
N CYS A 117 -33.37 22.66 16.31
CA CYS A 117 -33.75 24.05 16.20
C CYS A 117 -34.97 24.29 17.09
N ASN A 118 -34.91 25.29 17.96
CA ASN A 118 -36.03 25.74 18.76
C ASN A 118 -36.26 27.25 18.55
N GLU A 119 -37.32 27.82 19.11
CA GLU A 119 -37.64 29.25 19.00
C GLU A 119 -36.53 30.17 19.57
N GLU A 120 -35.67 29.62 20.45
CA GLU A 120 -34.52 30.31 21.06
C GLU A 120 -33.20 30.17 20.26
N GLY A 121 -33.21 29.44 19.14
CA GLY A 121 -32.03 29.25 18.27
C GLY A 121 -31.75 27.80 17.87
N GLY A 122 -30.72 27.62 17.04
CA GLY A 122 -30.24 26.32 16.58
C GLY A 122 -29.04 25.83 17.39
N TYR A 123 -29.08 24.58 17.85
CA TYR A 123 -27.97 23.92 18.54
C TYR A 123 -27.51 22.69 17.77
N VAL A 124 -26.19 22.51 17.75
CA VAL A 124 -25.52 21.39 17.09
C VAL A 124 -25.09 20.42 18.19
N LEU A 125 -25.80 19.29 18.31
CA LEU A 125 -25.43 18.23 19.24
C LEU A 125 -24.50 17.26 18.52
N GLN A 126 -23.26 17.14 19.01
CA GLN A 126 -22.31 16.16 18.53
C GLN A 126 -22.17 15.05 19.58
N ASP A 127 -22.38 13.79 19.19
CA ASP A 127 -22.10 12.66 20.08
C ASP A 127 -20.63 12.69 20.52
N ARG A 128 -20.41 12.68 21.84
CA ARG A 128 -19.09 12.77 22.47
C ARG A 128 -18.24 11.56 22.11
N CYS A 129 -17.21 11.74 21.29
CA CYS A 129 -16.08 10.81 21.19
C CYS A 129 -14.81 11.43 21.79
N GLY A 130 -14.78 11.67 23.12
CA GLY A 130 -13.59 12.18 23.81
C GLY A 130 -13.88 12.98 25.08
N THR A 131 -12.81 13.50 25.72
CA THR A 131 -12.86 14.23 27.00
C THR A 131 -13.28 15.70 26.86
N ASN A 132 -12.98 16.36 25.74
CA ASN A 132 -13.26 17.79 25.55
C ASN A 132 -14.10 18.03 24.28
N CYS A 133 -15.10 18.92 24.39
CA CYS A 133 -15.87 19.40 23.24
C CYS A 133 -15.09 20.52 22.52
N TYR A 134 -15.20 20.58 21.20
CA TYR A 134 -14.65 21.69 20.42
C TYR A 134 -15.56 22.91 20.63
N ASP A 135 -14.96 24.07 20.93
CA ASP A 135 -15.69 25.32 21.10
C ASP A 135 -15.73 26.05 19.75
N TRP A 136 -16.92 26.21 19.19
CA TRP A 136 -17.15 26.93 17.93
C TRP A 136 -17.32 28.44 18.12
N ASN A 137 -17.34 28.92 19.36
CA ASN A 137 -17.63 30.31 19.69
C ASN A 137 -16.38 31.20 19.76
N THR A 138 -15.20 30.64 19.46
CA THR A 138 -13.92 31.33 19.51
C THR A 138 -13.40 31.87 18.17
N ASP A 139 -14.24 31.87 17.12
CA ASP A 139 -13.94 32.54 15.84
C ASP A 139 -14.75 33.83 15.66
#